data_AF-A0A931Y6F3-F1
#
_entry.id   AF-A0A931Y6F3-F1
#
_cell.length_a   1.000
_cell.length_b   1.000
_cell.length_c   1.000
_cell.angle_alpha   90.00
_cell.angle_beta   90.00
_cell.angle_gamma   90.00
#
_symmetry.space_group_name_H-M   'P 1'
#
loop_
_entity.id
_entity.type
_entity.pdbx_description
1 polymer ?
#
loop_
_entity_poly.entity_id
_entity_poly.type
_entity_poly.pdbx_seq_one_letter_code
_entity_poly.pdbx_strand_id
1 'polypeptide(L)'
;MATAKLEVRGTVSEGGQLEINGKVVDDAGNGLPGVEVYLTIDRTDGLPLTLPAAPIGVKSGKPGEPWSISTKTDGTFGLKVWLDAVGYTVGARIEKTAFVSAAKETLKVEPGKAPIELTVQPVPPGTAPFEIDLDTERAVVKVRATSELVEKSGIELVLRDARDKDRELAKVTTAGGWATFDLPTKTFGAPGVGELVIAFDGAPGYASARERVFSKRVALARFVEARQEDPKGAVPVDGLAVVGRVASKDGLPAHGLVDAFLGAERVGIGRVDGGSFHVVTRFRTEKDGIVNLTLRFVPAGEGWRTQEIDVPVRVRTPGPWRALGAAVAGVALVLIVARSRRPPRTVAARDTAAEGDEVVRVSKRARAPKNIEITIRDRRRRSPIVNAKVRASRPAATSVEPLGGGSTDDRGRLRLALTAPVRAGDQLLVTHPAFLPLAIELPKAAELELAMTRRRDAVLDALVQWARSTFRRVPPQPTPAQIAEVSDRDLDPHVREPARTWAGAVERAAFGERDLDEREQRRIETLAGSASDALAAPPPPPPPPPPPPPPPPPPPPPPPPAAGNAKDGGSG
;
A
#
# COMPACT_ATOMS: atom_id res chain seq x y z
N MET A 1 6.23 -1.86 -5.99
CA MET A 1 6.97 -3.10 -5.78
C MET A 1 5.95 -4.22 -5.78
N ALA A 2 5.95 -5.02 -6.84
CA ALA A 2 5.10 -6.20 -6.96
C ALA A 2 5.65 -7.30 -6.05
N THR A 3 4.76 -8.06 -5.43
CA THR A 3 5.18 -9.24 -4.65
C THR A 3 5.34 -10.38 -5.64
N ALA A 4 6.58 -10.76 -5.96
CA ALA A 4 6.82 -11.91 -6.81
C ALA A 4 6.58 -13.22 -6.08
N LYS A 5 5.98 -14.15 -6.81
CA LYS A 5 5.85 -15.55 -6.48
C LYS A 5 6.65 -16.37 -7.49
N LEU A 6 7.35 -17.38 -6.99
CA LEU A 6 8.14 -18.31 -7.78
C LEU A 6 7.50 -19.69 -7.69
N GLU A 7 7.04 -20.21 -8.81
CA GLU A 7 6.49 -21.56 -8.96
C GLU A 7 7.51 -22.42 -9.68
N VAL A 8 7.86 -23.57 -9.10
CA VAL A 8 8.88 -24.46 -9.66
C VAL A 8 8.37 -25.90 -9.66
N ARG A 9 8.53 -26.56 -10.79
CA ARG A 9 8.20 -27.94 -11.05
C ARG A 9 9.42 -28.63 -11.64
N GLY A 10 9.53 -29.93 -11.46
CA GLY A 10 10.64 -30.66 -12.03
C GLY A 10 10.46 -32.17 -11.96
N THR A 11 11.11 -32.83 -12.90
CA THR A 11 11.09 -34.28 -13.08
C THR A 11 12.50 -34.78 -13.39
N VAL A 12 12.83 -36.00 -12.95
CA VAL A 12 14.07 -36.68 -13.33
C VAL A 12 13.67 -37.96 -14.03
N SER A 13 14.05 -38.09 -15.30
CA SER A 13 13.84 -39.33 -16.05
C SER A 13 14.72 -40.46 -15.52
N GLU A 14 14.36 -41.71 -15.79
CA GLU A 14 15.22 -42.87 -15.45
C GLU A 14 16.60 -42.80 -16.12
N GLY A 15 16.68 -42.13 -17.28
CA GLY A 15 17.94 -41.85 -17.96
C GLY A 15 18.76 -40.70 -17.36
N GLY A 16 18.33 -40.12 -16.24
CA GLY A 16 19.04 -39.04 -15.55
C GLY A 16 18.80 -37.64 -16.12
N GLN A 17 17.82 -37.45 -17.01
CA GLN A 17 17.47 -36.12 -17.49
C GLN A 17 16.62 -35.39 -16.45
N LEU A 18 17.20 -34.39 -15.79
CA LEU A 18 16.49 -33.45 -14.92
C LEU A 18 15.90 -32.33 -15.78
N GLU A 19 14.57 -32.21 -15.75
CA GLU A 19 13.82 -31.10 -16.34
C GLU A 19 13.22 -30.27 -15.21
N ILE A 20 13.50 -28.97 -15.20
CA ILE A 20 12.95 -27.99 -14.26
C ILE A 20 12.19 -26.96 -15.08
N ASN A 21 10.92 -26.75 -14.76
CA ASN A 21 10.08 -25.72 -15.36
C ASN A 21 9.50 -24.85 -14.25
N GLY A 22 9.38 -23.55 -14.49
CA GLY A 22 8.79 -22.68 -13.50
C GLY A 22 8.21 -21.40 -14.07
N LYS A 23 7.58 -20.63 -13.20
CA LYS A 23 6.96 -19.35 -13.54
C LYS A 23 7.16 -18.35 -12.42
N VAL A 24 7.45 -17.11 -12.79
CA VAL A 24 7.45 -15.98 -11.86
C VAL A 24 6.20 -15.16 -12.14
N VAL A 25 5.37 -14.96 -11.12
CA VAL A 25 4.15 -14.16 -11.22
C VAL A 25 4.09 -13.06 -10.16
N ASP A 26 3.34 -12.00 -10.41
CA ASP A 26 3.02 -10.98 -9.41
C ASP A 26 1.82 -11.39 -8.52
N ASP A 27 1.43 -10.50 -7.60
CA ASP A 27 0.27 -10.66 -6.71
C ASP A 27 -1.08 -10.65 -7.43
N ALA A 28 -1.11 -10.27 -8.71
CA ALA A 28 -2.27 -10.39 -9.59
C ALA A 28 -2.22 -11.64 -10.49
N GLY A 29 -1.19 -12.48 -10.38
CA GLY A 29 -1.00 -13.68 -11.18
C GLY A 29 -0.44 -13.43 -12.59
N ASN A 30 -0.02 -12.20 -12.90
CA ASN A 30 0.60 -11.89 -14.18
C ASN A 30 2.05 -12.38 -14.20
N GLY A 31 2.47 -12.97 -15.32
CA GLY A 31 3.86 -13.36 -15.53
C GLY A 31 4.81 -12.15 -15.49
N LEU A 32 5.92 -12.27 -14.78
CA LEU A 32 6.94 -11.22 -14.69
C LEU A 32 8.10 -11.51 -15.66
N PRO A 33 8.24 -10.77 -16.77
CA PRO A 33 9.25 -11.03 -17.79
C PRO A 33 10.64 -10.49 -17.41
N GLY A 34 11.69 -11.15 -17.91
CA GLY A 34 13.08 -10.70 -17.75
C GLY A 34 13.62 -10.76 -16.31
N VAL A 35 12.91 -11.45 -15.40
CA VAL A 35 13.36 -11.65 -14.03
C VAL A 35 14.43 -12.75 -14.02
N GLU A 36 15.59 -12.47 -13.43
CA GLU A 36 16.64 -13.48 -13.23
C GLU A 36 16.26 -14.42 -12.08
N VAL A 37 16.18 -15.72 -12.39
CA VAL A 37 15.95 -16.81 -11.44
C VAL A 37 17.26 -17.55 -11.23
N TYR A 38 17.70 -17.63 -9.97
CA TYR A 38 18.90 -18.33 -9.57
C TYR A 38 18.56 -19.75 -9.11
N LEU A 39 19.18 -20.75 -9.71
CA LEU A 39 18.96 -22.18 -9.48
C LEU A 39 20.19 -22.81 -8.80
N THR A 40 19.95 -23.52 -7.71
CA THR A 40 20.90 -24.40 -7.02
C THR A 40 20.39 -25.83 -7.12
N ILE A 41 21.25 -26.79 -7.45
CA ILE A 41 20.90 -28.20 -7.55
C ILE A 41 21.86 -28.96 -6.65
N ASP A 42 21.31 -29.64 -5.64
CA ASP A 42 22.06 -30.44 -4.68
C ASP A 42 21.54 -31.89 -4.73
N ARG A 43 22.41 -32.89 -4.54
CA ARG A 43 21.96 -34.29 -4.41
C ARG A 43 21.29 -34.50 -3.06
N THR A 44 20.21 -35.28 -3.02
CA THR A 44 19.52 -35.60 -1.76
C THR A 44 20.33 -36.54 -0.86
N ASP A 45 21.27 -37.31 -1.43
CA ASP A 45 22.20 -38.17 -0.69
C ASP A 45 23.37 -37.41 -0.04
N GLY A 46 23.48 -36.10 -0.29
CA GLY A 46 24.51 -35.23 0.26
C GLY A 46 25.90 -35.36 -0.38
N LEU A 47 26.05 -36.18 -1.43
CA LEU A 47 27.31 -36.26 -2.16
C LEU A 47 27.55 -34.98 -2.99
N PRO A 48 28.81 -34.57 -3.19
CA PRO A 48 29.13 -33.44 -4.06
C PRO A 48 28.59 -33.66 -5.49
N LEU A 49 27.90 -32.66 -6.04
CA LEU A 49 27.41 -32.67 -7.41
C LEU A 49 28.34 -31.86 -8.31
N THR A 50 28.93 -32.52 -9.31
CA THR A 50 29.62 -31.82 -10.39
C THR A 50 28.60 -31.51 -11.48
N LEU A 51 28.16 -30.26 -11.55
CA LEU A 51 27.25 -29.82 -12.61
C LEU A 51 27.95 -29.82 -13.98
N PRO A 52 27.25 -30.24 -15.06
CA PRO A 52 27.79 -30.14 -16.41
C PRO A 52 27.89 -28.67 -16.85
N ALA A 53 28.44 -28.43 -18.05
CA ALA A 53 28.42 -27.09 -18.64
C ALA A 53 26.97 -26.57 -18.73
N ALA A 54 26.78 -25.27 -18.41
CA ALA A 54 25.45 -24.66 -18.41
C ALA A 54 24.79 -24.76 -19.80
N PRO A 55 23.51 -25.13 -19.89
CA PRO A 55 22.77 -25.13 -21.15
C PRO A 55 22.70 -23.75 -21.80
N ILE A 56 22.41 -23.70 -23.10
CA ILE A 56 22.23 -22.45 -23.85
C ILE A 56 21.14 -21.60 -23.17
N GLY A 57 21.43 -20.31 -22.97
CA GLY A 57 20.52 -19.36 -22.31
C GLY A 57 20.59 -19.34 -20.78
N VAL A 58 21.42 -20.20 -20.18
CA VAL A 58 21.68 -20.24 -18.74
C VAL A 58 23.06 -19.65 -18.48
N LYS A 59 23.14 -18.66 -17.60
CA LYS A 59 24.42 -18.12 -17.15
C LYS A 59 24.96 -19.00 -16.03
N SER A 60 26.14 -19.58 -16.22
CA SER A 60 26.88 -20.22 -15.13
C SER A 60 27.70 -19.17 -14.38
N GLY A 61 27.59 -19.19 -13.05
CA GLY A 61 28.60 -18.57 -12.21
C GLY A 61 29.87 -19.41 -12.14
N LYS A 62 30.79 -19.03 -11.26
CA LYS A 62 31.97 -19.85 -10.93
C LYS A 62 31.54 -21.24 -10.40
N PRO A 63 32.42 -22.26 -10.42
CA PRO A 63 32.12 -23.54 -9.77
C PRO A 63 31.60 -23.33 -8.34
N GLY A 64 30.39 -23.82 -8.04
CA GLY A 64 29.71 -23.64 -6.76
C GLY A 64 28.76 -22.43 -6.67
N GLU A 65 28.71 -21.56 -7.67
CA GLU A 65 27.72 -20.48 -7.77
C GLU A 65 26.43 -20.98 -8.45
N PRO A 66 25.25 -20.43 -8.08
CA PRO A 66 23.98 -20.80 -8.69
C PRO A 66 23.96 -20.45 -10.19
N TRP A 67 23.28 -21.28 -10.98
CA TRP A 67 22.93 -20.95 -12.36
C TRP A 67 21.89 -19.83 -12.38
N SER A 68 21.92 -18.94 -13.37
CA SER A 68 20.86 -17.93 -13.55
C SER A 68 20.18 -18.07 -14.91
N ILE A 69 18.85 -17.93 -14.93
CA ILE A 69 18.02 -17.95 -16.12
C ILE A 69 17.01 -16.80 -16.07
N SER A 70 16.89 -16.04 -17.15
CA SER A 70 15.89 -14.98 -17.25
C SER A 70 14.53 -15.55 -17.64
N THR A 71 13.45 -15.07 -17.03
CA THR A 71 12.09 -15.43 -17.43
C THR A 71 11.72 -14.89 -18.80
N LYS A 72 10.89 -15.64 -19.54
CA LYS A 72 10.28 -15.27 -20.82
C LYS A 72 9.21 -14.18 -20.64
N THR A 73 8.61 -13.74 -21.74
CA THR A 73 7.55 -12.70 -21.78
C THR A 73 6.33 -13.03 -20.91
N ASP A 74 6.01 -14.30 -20.74
CA ASP A 74 4.92 -14.81 -19.91
C ASP A 74 5.34 -15.15 -18.46
N GLY A 75 6.56 -14.78 -18.07
CA GLY A 75 7.15 -15.08 -16.77
C GLY A 75 7.65 -16.51 -16.61
N THR A 76 7.58 -17.37 -17.63
CA THR A 76 8.05 -18.76 -17.54
C THR A 76 9.56 -18.90 -17.71
N PHE A 77 10.14 -19.94 -17.13
CA PHE A 77 11.52 -20.36 -17.35
C PHE A 77 11.61 -21.90 -17.37
N GLY A 78 12.66 -22.42 -18.00
CA GLY A 78 12.86 -23.87 -18.11
C GLY A 78 14.32 -24.24 -18.29
N LEU A 79 14.73 -25.34 -17.66
CA LEU A 79 16.07 -25.89 -17.66
C LEU A 79 15.99 -27.39 -17.89
N LYS A 80 16.79 -27.92 -18.83
CA LYS A 80 16.98 -29.35 -19.03
C LYS A 80 18.46 -29.68 -18.91
N VAL A 81 18.80 -30.63 -18.05
CA VAL A 81 20.19 -31.03 -17.78
C VAL A 81 20.27 -32.54 -17.58
N TRP A 82 21.32 -33.17 -18.10
CA TRP A 82 21.62 -34.58 -17.88
C TRP A 82 22.51 -34.72 -16.64
N LEU A 83 22.02 -35.48 -15.66
CA LEU A 83 22.70 -35.80 -14.41
C LEU A 83 22.60 -37.31 -14.15
N ASP A 84 23.12 -37.81 -13.04
CA ASP A 84 22.89 -39.19 -12.64
C ASP A 84 21.45 -39.42 -12.15
N ALA A 85 20.94 -40.64 -12.29
CA ALA A 85 19.57 -41.01 -11.92
C ALA A 85 19.42 -41.17 -10.40
N VAL A 86 19.66 -40.10 -9.64
CA VAL A 86 19.50 -40.00 -8.19
C VAL A 86 18.52 -38.88 -7.81
N GLY A 87 18.19 -38.75 -6.53
CA GLY A 87 17.33 -37.67 -6.05
C GLY A 87 18.09 -36.34 -5.95
N TYR A 88 17.38 -35.24 -6.22
CA TYR A 88 17.89 -33.87 -6.16
C TYR A 88 17.01 -32.95 -5.34
N THR A 89 17.62 -31.98 -4.70
CA THR A 89 16.97 -30.80 -4.13
C THR A 89 17.31 -29.61 -5.03
N VAL A 90 16.30 -29.06 -5.68
CA VAL A 90 16.41 -27.88 -6.55
C VAL A 90 15.93 -26.67 -5.76
N GLY A 91 16.86 -25.80 -5.38
CA GLY A 91 16.55 -24.48 -4.85
C GLY A 91 16.40 -23.47 -5.99
N ALA A 92 15.34 -22.69 -5.97
CA ALA A 92 15.16 -21.59 -6.90
C ALA A 92 14.92 -20.30 -6.11
N ARG A 93 15.54 -19.20 -6.52
CA ARG A 93 15.36 -17.91 -5.84
C ARG A 93 15.39 -16.74 -6.81
N ILE A 94 14.72 -15.66 -6.42
CA ILE A 94 14.73 -14.37 -7.09
C ILE A 94 15.27 -13.35 -6.10
N GLU A 95 16.12 -12.45 -6.57
CA GLU A 95 16.65 -11.36 -5.75
C GLU A 95 15.70 -10.16 -5.73
N LYS A 96 15.72 -9.43 -4.62
CA LYS A 96 14.93 -8.20 -4.49
C LYS A 96 15.46 -7.15 -5.46
N THR A 97 14.58 -6.63 -6.31
CA THR A 97 14.86 -5.48 -7.17
C THR A 97 14.06 -4.25 -6.72
N ALA A 98 14.19 -3.14 -7.44
CA ALA A 98 13.34 -1.97 -7.22
C ALA A 98 11.85 -2.25 -7.50
N PHE A 99 11.57 -3.25 -8.34
CA PHE A 99 10.23 -3.54 -8.85
C PHE A 99 9.64 -4.82 -8.26
N VAL A 100 10.48 -5.79 -7.89
CA VAL A 100 10.07 -7.16 -7.58
C VAL A 100 10.62 -7.60 -6.22
N SER A 101 9.81 -8.24 -5.39
CA SER A 101 10.26 -8.83 -4.12
C SER A 101 11.13 -10.07 -4.32
N ALA A 102 12.01 -10.33 -3.36
CA ALA A 102 12.72 -11.60 -3.32
C ALA A 102 11.72 -12.75 -3.06
N ALA A 103 11.96 -13.89 -3.69
CA ALA A 103 11.20 -15.13 -3.51
C ALA A 103 12.18 -16.31 -3.50
N LYS A 104 11.86 -17.38 -2.76
CA LYS A 104 12.64 -18.61 -2.73
C LYS A 104 11.70 -19.80 -2.65
N GLU A 105 11.95 -20.82 -3.46
CA GLU A 105 11.25 -22.09 -3.44
C GLU A 105 12.27 -23.24 -3.46
N THR A 106 11.89 -24.40 -2.96
CA THR A 106 12.75 -25.60 -2.93
C THR A 106 11.93 -26.80 -3.31
N LEU A 107 12.39 -27.53 -4.32
CA LEU A 107 11.73 -28.68 -4.91
C LEU A 107 12.59 -29.91 -4.71
N LYS A 108 12.01 -30.99 -4.19
CA LYS A 108 12.66 -32.31 -4.21
C LYS A 108 12.20 -33.08 -5.43
N VAL A 109 13.15 -33.59 -6.20
CA VAL A 109 12.90 -34.38 -7.40
C VAL A 109 13.55 -35.74 -7.22
N GLU A 110 12.81 -36.81 -7.48
CA GLU A 110 13.29 -38.18 -7.33
C GLU A 110 13.13 -38.93 -8.66
N PRO A 111 14.12 -39.75 -9.04
CA PRO A 111 14.12 -40.45 -10.32
C PRO A 111 13.02 -41.51 -10.34
N GLY A 112 12.37 -41.68 -11.49
CA GLY A 112 11.34 -42.70 -11.69
C GLY A 112 10.01 -42.42 -10.98
N LYS A 113 9.84 -41.24 -10.37
CA LYS A 113 8.55 -40.82 -9.78
C LYS A 113 7.79 -39.91 -10.74
N ALA A 114 6.52 -40.24 -10.99
CA ALA A 114 5.65 -39.43 -11.82
C ALA A 114 5.28 -38.11 -11.10
N PRO A 115 5.28 -36.96 -11.80
CA PRO A 115 4.90 -35.68 -11.19
C PRO A 115 3.40 -35.63 -10.91
N ILE A 116 3.02 -35.06 -9.75
CA ILE A 116 1.64 -34.67 -9.47
C ILE A 116 1.49 -33.16 -9.72
N GLU A 117 0.52 -32.79 -10.55
CA GLU A 117 0.03 -31.42 -10.69
C GLU A 117 -1.19 -31.22 -9.79
N LEU A 118 -1.15 -30.17 -8.97
CA LEU A 118 -2.24 -29.75 -8.10
C LEU A 118 -2.85 -28.47 -8.66
N THR A 119 -4.19 -28.41 -8.74
CA THR A 119 -4.90 -27.23 -9.25
C THR A 119 -6.09 -26.92 -8.36
N VAL A 120 -6.17 -25.69 -7.84
CA VAL A 120 -7.31 -25.23 -7.04
C VAL A 120 -8.44 -24.72 -7.95
N GLN A 121 -9.68 -25.05 -7.63
CA GLN A 121 -10.86 -24.70 -8.39
C GLN A 121 -11.85 -23.87 -7.54
N PRO A 122 -12.53 -22.85 -8.12
CA PRO A 122 -12.46 -22.41 -9.51
C PRO A 122 -11.41 -21.31 -9.68
N VAL A 123 -10.25 -21.61 -10.26
CA VAL A 123 -9.32 -20.56 -10.69
C VAL A 123 -9.10 -20.71 -12.20
N PRO A 124 -9.95 -20.07 -13.03
CA PRO A 124 -9.58 -19.84 -14.42
C PRO A 124 -8.22 -19.12 -14.47
N PRO A 125 -7.31 -19.47 -15.39
CA PRO A 125 -6.05 -18.76 -15.54
C PRO A 125 -6.31 -17.27 -15.79
N GLY A 126 -5.72 -16.40 -14.95
CA GLY A 126 -5.88 -14.94 -15.03
C GLY A 126 -7.08 -14.34 -14.28
N THR A 127 -7.75 -15.10 -13.40
CA THR A 127 -8.84 -14.57 -12.56
C THR A 127 -8.39 -14.15 -11.16
N ALA A 128 -9.20 -13.28 -10.55
CA ALA A 128 -9.03 -12.70 -9.22
C ALA A 128 -8.61 -13.72 -8.14
N PRO A 129 -7.94 -13.28 -7.05
CA PRO A 129 -7.56 -14.16 -5.94
C PRO A 129 -8.75 -14.98 -5.44
N PHE A 130 -8.48 -16.24 -5.06
CA PHE A 130 -9.49 -17.17 -4.56
C PHE A 130 -10.23 -16.57 -3.35
N GLU A 131 -11.52 -16.30 -3.49
CA GLU A 131 -12.28 -15.59 -2.47
C GLU A 131 -12.88 -16.57 -1.44
N ILE A 132 -12.61 -16.31 -0.15
CA ILE A 132 -13.14 -17.07 0.98
C ILE A 132 -14.12 -16.18 1.72
N ASP A 133 -15.42 -16.46 1.60
CA ASP A 133 -16.46 -15.70 2.29
C ASP A 133 -16.58 -16.18 3.76
N LEU A 134 -16.12 -15.34 4.68
CA LEU A 134 -16.09 -15.59 6.11
C LEU A 134 -17.47 -15.40 6.79
N ASP A 135 -18.51 -14.93 6.10
CA ASP A 135 -19.87 -14.88 6.65
C ASP A 135 -20.62 -16.22 6.52
N THR A 136 -20.10 -17.13 5.68
CA THR A 136 -20.57 -18.51 5.60
C THR A 136 -20.06 -19.31 6.80
N GLU A 137 -20.74 -20.42 7.14
CA GLU A 137 -20.26 -21.28 8.23
C GLU A 137 -19.04 -22.12 7.82
N ARG A 138 -18.97 -22.47 6.54
CA ARG A 138 -17.97 -23.37 5.98
C ARG A 138 -17.50 -22.86 4.62
N ALA A 139 -16.19 -22.88 4.41
CA ALA A 139 -15.58 -22.61 3.13
C ALA A 139 -15.11 -23.92 2.49
N VAL A 140 -15.34 -24.03 1.18
CA VAL A 140 -15.00 -25.21 0.40
C VAL A 140 -13.84 -24.88 -0.55
N VAL A 141 -12.72 -25.57 -0.39
CA VAL A 141 -11.57 -25.50 -1.31
C VAL A 141 -11.49 -26.82 -2.06
N LYS A 142 -11.67 -26.78 -3.39
CA LYS A 142 -11.56 -27.97 -4.24
C LYS A 142 -10.20 -27.99 -4.90
N VAL A 143 -9.50 -29.11 -4.81
CA VAL A 143 -8.20 -29.32 -5.43
C VAL A 143 -8.28 -30.54 -6.35
N ARG A 144 -7.85 -30.37 -7.58
CA ARG A 144 -7.66 -31.45 -8.55
C ARG A 144 -6.21 -31.91 -8.51
N ALA A 145 -5.98 -33.21 -8.45
CA ALA A 145 -4.68 -33.85 -8.54
C ALA A 145 -4.58 -34.69 -9.82
N THR A 146 -3.69 -34.32 -10.71
CA THR A 146 -3.47 -34.99 -12.00
C THR A 146 -2.01 -35.40 -12.18
N SER A 147 -1.78 -36.52 -12.83
CA SER A 147 -0.45 -36.99 -13.24
C SER A 147 -0.55 -37.47 -14.67
N GLU A 148 0.27 -36.93 -15.56
CA GLU A 148 0.22 -37.26 -16.99
C GLU A 148 -1.20 -37.11 -17.57
N LEU A 149 -1.91 -36.06 -17.13
CA LEU A 149 -3.31 -35.77 -17.50
C LEU A 149 -4.35 -36.81 -17.00
N VAL A 150 -3.93 -37.80 -16.20
CA VAL A 150 -4.83 -38.77 -15.58
C VAL A 150 -5.12 -38.38 -14.14
N GLU A 151 -6.41 -38.37 -13.78
CA GLU A 151 -6.88 -38.12 -12.42
C GLU A 151 -6.41 -39.21 -11.45
N LYS A 152 -5.87 -38.81 -10.30
CA LYS A 152 -5.32 -39.75 -9.31
C LYS A 152 -6.11 -39.75 -8.01
N SER A 153 -6.58 -40.93 -7.62
CA SER A 153 -7.28 -41.16 -6.35
C SER A 153 -6.34 -41.74 -5.28
N GLY A 154 -6.70 -41.62 -4.01
CA GLY A 154 -5.91 -42.16 -2.91
C GLY A 154 -4.70 -41.31 -2.50
N ILE A 155 -4.56 -40.09 -3.02
CA ILE A 155 -3.49 -39.16 -2.67
C ILE A 155 -3.92 -38.33 -1.47
N GLU A 156 -3.18 -38.39 -0.36
CA GLU A 156 -3.41 -37.51 0.80
C GLU A 156 -2.83 -36.11 0.50
N LEU A 157 -3.70 -35.10 0.51
CA LEU A 157 -3.33 -33.70 0.36
C LEU A 157 -3.49 -32.97 1.70
N VAL A 158 -2.56 -32.07 1.98
CA VAL A 158 -2.55 -31.22 3.17
C VAL A 158 -2.79 -29.77 2.76
N LEU A 159 -3.79 -29.12 3.34
CA LEU A 159 -4.04 -27.69 3.18
C LEU A 159 -3.46 -26.93 4.38
N ARG A 160 -2.67 -25.89 4.11
CA ARG A 160 -2.01 -25.05 5.12
C ARG A 160 -2.25 -23.56 4.86
N ASP A 161 -2.14 -22.74 5.92
CA ASP A 161 -2.19 -21.28 5.85
C ASP A 161 -0.77 -20.69 5.97
N ALA A 162 -0.26 -20.07 4.90
CA ALA A 162 1.09 -19.53 4.87
C ALA A 162 1.30 -18.36 5.85
N ARG A 163 0.21 -17.67 6.27
CA ARG A 163 0.32 -16.53 7.19
C ARG A 163 0.74 -16.93 8.60
N ASP A 164 0.42 -18.16 8.99
CA ASP A 164 0.63 -18.68 10.33
C ASP A 164 1.69 -19.79 10.34
N LYS A 165 2.86 -19.50 9.74
CA LYS A 165 4.01 -20.43 9.64
C LYS A 165 3.63 -21.79 9.02
N ASP A 166 2.86 -21.76 7.93
CA ASP A 166 2.34 -22.95 7.26
C ASP A 166 1.50 -23.84 8.20
N ARG A 167 0.66 -23.24 9.06
CA ARG A 167 -0.27 -23.99 9.94
C ARG A 167 -1.15 -24.92 9.12
N GLU A 168 -1.17 -26.20 9.47
CA GLU A 168 -2.07 -27.18 8.88
C GLU A 168 -3.53 -26.87 9.23
N LEU A 169 -4.36 -26.75 8.20
CA LEU A 169 -5.80 -26.53 8.32
C LEU A 169 -6.58 -27.85 8.24
N ALA A 170 -6.22 -28.73 7.29
CA ALA A 170 -6.84 -30.04 7.13
C ALA A 170 -6.04 -30.97 6.21
N LYS A 171 -6.36 -32.27 6.30
CA LYS A 171 -5.90 -33.32 5.39
C LYS A 171 -7.08 -34.01 4.73
N VAL A 172 -6.97 -34.27 3.42
CA VAL A 172 -8.04 -34.92 2.64
C VAL A 172 -7.41 -35.85 1.61
N THR A 173 -7.93 -37.06 1.49
CA THR A 173 -7.56 -38.01 0.44
C THR A 173 -8.37 -37.76 -0.83
N THR A 174 -7.71 -37.78 -1.99
CA THR A 174 -8.40 -37.59 -3.27
C THR A 174 -9.34 -38.75 -3.62
N ALA A 175 -10.53 -38.43 -4.11
CA ALA A 175 -11.48 -39.37 -4.68
C ALA A 175 -11.84 -38.93 -6.11
N GLY A 176 -11.59 -39.79 -7.10
CA GLY A 176 -11.76 -39.45 -8.51
C GLY A 176 -10.85 -38.31 -8.97
N GLY A 177 -9.65 -38.17 -8.42
CA GLY A 177 -8.75 -37.04 -8.73
C GLY A 177 -9.03 -35.75 -7.97
N TRP A 178 -10.06 -35.70 -7.11
CA TRP A 178 -10.46 -34.49 -6.40
C TRP A 178 -10.32 -34.63 -4.89
N ALA A 179 -9.72 -33.63 -4.25
CA ALA A 179 -9.83 -33.41 -2.81
C ALA A 179 -10.73 -32.21 -2.54
N THR A 180 -11.68 -32.36 -1.63
CA THR A 180 -12.56 -31.27 -1.20
C THR A 180 -12.29 -30.97 0.28
N PHE A 181 -11.67 -29.83 0.56
CA PHE A 181 -11.47 -29.33 1.91
C PHE A 181 -12.69 -28.51 2.30
N ASP A 182 -13.49 -29.06 3.21
CA ASP A 182 -14.67 -28.39 3.75
C ASP A 182 -14.40 -27.99 5.21
N LEU A 183 -14.12 -26.71 5.42
CA LEU A 183 -13.55 -26.20 6.67
C LEU A 183 -14.41 -25.09 7.27
N PRO A 184 -14.56 -25.03 8.62
CA PRO A 184 -15.18 -23.89 9.28
C PRO A 184 -14.44 -22.59 8.93
N THR A 185 -15.15 -21.53 8.57
CA THR A 185 -14.55 -20.25 8.14
C THR A 185 -13.63 -19.63 9.20
N LYS A 186 -13.93 -19.85 10.49
CA LYS A 186 -13.07 -19.45 11.63
C LYS A 186 -11.64 -19.97 11.55
N THR A 187 -11.41 -21.11 10.88
CA THR A 187 -10.05 -21.67 10.70
C THR A 187 -9.16 -20.80 9.80
N PHE A 188 -9.73 -19.91 8.99
CA PHE A 188 -8.99 -18.98 8.15
C PHE A 188 -8.68 -17.64 8.87
N GLY A 189 -9.09 -17.44 10.12
CA GLY A 189 -8.74 -16.23 10.88
C GLY A 189 -9.34 -14.94 10.30
N ALA A 190 -8.64 -13.81 10.48
CA ALA A 190 -9.16 -12.49 10.15
C ALA A 190 -9.26 -12.20 8.63
N PRO A 191 -10.21 -11.33 8.21
CA PRO A 191 -10.33 -10.86 6.82
C PRO A 191 -9.04 -10.23 6.30
N GLY A 192 -8.87 -10.27 4.98
CA GLY A 192 -7.70 -9.73 4.29
C GLY A 192 -7.10 -10.72 3.30
N VAL A 193 -5.99 -10.34 2.70
CA VAL A 193 -5.24 -11.19 1.76
C VAL A 193 -4.42 -12.25 2.51
N GLY A 194 -4.21 -13.40 1.88
CA GLY A 194 -3.38 -14.46 2.40
C GLY A 194 -3.02 -15.47 1.33
N GLU A 195 -2.22 -16.46 1.68
CA GLU A 195 -1.82 -17.53 0.78
C GLU A 195 -2.17 -18.87 1.42
N LEU A 196 -2.83 -19.72 0.64
CA LEU A 196 -3.07 -21.12 0.97
C LEU A 196 -2.00 -21.97 0.30
N VAL A 197 -1.53 -22.99 1.02
CA VAL A 197 -0.55 -23.95 0.52
C VAL A 197 -1.22 -25.31 0.50
N ILE A 198 -1.24 -25.94 -0.66
CA ILE A 198 -1.65 -27.32 -0.82
C ILE A 198 -0.38 -28.14 -1.04
N ALA A 199 -0.18 -29.16 -0.23
CA ALA A 199 1.01 -30.00 -0.29
C ALA A 199 0.62 -31.47 -0.40
N PHE A 200 1.41 -32.20 -1.17
CA PHE A 200 1.48 -33.64 -1.24
C PHE A 200 2.92 -34.04 -0.95
N ASP A 201 3.14 -34.81 0.12
CA ASP A 201 4.49 -35.16 0.58
C ASP A 201 5.15 -36.28 -0.27
N GLY A 202 4.44 -36.83 -1.26
CA GLY A 202 4.90 -37.91 -2.11
C GLY A 202 4.33 -39.28 -1.70
N ALA A 203 4.38 -40.25 -2.62
CA ALA A 203 4.00 -41.64 -2.39
C ALA A 203 4.85 -42.58 -3.27
N PRO A 204 4.82 -43.91 -3.07
CA PRO A 204 5.44 -44.83 -4.02
C PRO A 204 4.94 -44.56 -5.44
N GLY A 205 5.88 -44.29 -6.36
CA GLY A 205 5.59 -43.96 -7.76
C GLY A 205 5.25 -42.49 -8.06
N TYR A 206 5.07 -41.63 -7.05
CA TYR A 206 4.68 -40.23 -7.26
C TYR A 206 5.56 -39.24 -6.48
N ALA A 207 6.00 -38.20 -7.18
CA ALA A 207 6.82 -37.14 -6.61
C ALA A 207 5.98 -36.24 -5.70
N SER A 208 6.62 -35.63 -4.69
CA SER A 208 5.97 -34.59 -3.88
C SER A 208 5.55 -33.41 -4.75
N ALA A 209 4.43 -32.78 -4.41
CA ALA A 209 3.92 -31.61 -5.11
C ALA A 209 3.47 -30.54 -4.12
N ARG A 210 3.66 -29.27 -4.48
CA ARG A 210 3.20 -28.12 -3.69
C ARG A 210 2.59 -27.09 -4.63
N GLU A 211 1.41 -26.60 -4.26
CA GLU A 211 0.72 -25.53 -4.96
C GLU A 211 0.40 -24.43 -3.96
N ARG A 212 0.56 -23.19 -4.38
CA ARG A 212 0.34 -22.00 -3.56
C ARG A 212 -0.75 -21.18 -4.21
N VAL A 213 -1.76 -20.74 -3.47
CA VAL A 213 -2.87 -19.97 -4.04
C VAL A 213 -3.13 -18.73 -3.21
N PHE A 214 -3.12 -17.58 -3.87
CA PHE A 214 -3.55 -16.33 -3.26
C PHE A 214 -5.04 -16.41 -2.95
N SER A 215 -5.37 -16.12 -1.70
CA SER A 215 -6.72 -16.11 -1.20
C SER A 215 -7.06 -14.73 -0.67
N LYS A 216 -8.29 -14.28 -0.93
CA LYS A 216 -8.86 -13.08 -0.33
C LYS A 216 -9.96 -13.51 0.63
N ARG A 217 -9.75 -13.30 1.92
CA ARG A 217 -10.71 -13.62 2.96
C ARG A 217 -11.60 -12.42 3.15
N VAL A 218 -12.88 -12.58 2.87
CA VAL A 218 -13.84 -11.48 2.84
C VAL A 218 -14.88 -11.65 3.93
N ALA A 219 -15.15 -10.59 4.69
CA ALA A 219 -16.22 -10.56 5.67
C ALA A 219 -17.04 -9.28 5.54
N LEU A 220 -18.34 -9.37 5.79
CA LEU A 220 -19.27 -8.27 5.89
C LEU A 220 -19.11 -7.61 7.26
N ALA A 221 -18.75 -6.33 7.25
CA ALA A 221 -18.74 -5.50 8.43
C ALA A 221 -20.19 -5.16 8.81
N ARG A 222 -20.68 -5.68 9.93
CA ARG A 222 -22.03 -5.46 10.45
C ARG A 222 -21.99 -4.51 11.63
N PHE A 223 -22.92 -3.57 11.65
CA PHE A 223 -23.17 -2.75 12.81
C PHE A 223 -23.91 -3.56 13.88
N VAL A 224 -23.36 -3.59 15.09
CA VAL A 224 -23.92 -4.26 16.27
C VAL A 224 -24.21 -3.18 17.31
N GLU A 225 -25.45 -3.16 17.82
CA GLU A 225 -25.90 -2.26 18.89
C GLU A 225 -25.69 -0.76 18.57
N ALA A 226 -25.75 -0.38 17.28
CA ALA A 226 -25.66 1.02 16.89
C ALA A 226 -26.88 1.80 17.41
N ARG A 227 -26.64 2.79 18.29
CA ARG A 227 -27.69 3.60 18.92
C ARG A 227 -27.17 4.97 19.35
N GLN A 228 -28.10 5.90 19.55
CA GLN A 228 -27.79 7.18 20.18
C GLN A 228 -27.33 6.97 21.63
N GLU A 229 -26.28 7.70 22.04
CA GLU A 229 -25.72 7.61 23.39
C GLU A 229 -26.70 8.12 24.46
N ASP A 230 -27.35 9.26 24.21
CA ASP A 230 -28.40 9.82 25.08
C ASP A 230 -29.81 9.48 24.54
N PRO A 231 -30.57 8.59 25.18
CA PRO A 231 -31.92 8.22 24.75
C PRO A 231 -32.94 9.35 24.89
N LYS A 232 -32.64 10.40 25.69
CA LYS A 232 -33.54 11.55 25.84
C LYS A 232 -33.51 12.45 24.61
N GLY A 233 -32.52 12.30 23.74
CA GLY A 233 -32.31 13.14 22.57
C GLY A 233 -31.34 14.29 22.85
N ALA A 234 -30.59 14.69 21.83
CA ALA A 234 -29.59 15.75 21.91
C ALA A 234 -29.93 16.89 20.94
N VAL A 235 -29.35 18.07 21.18
CA VAL A 235 -29.40 19.18 20.23
C VAL A 235 -28.29 18.96 19.20
N PRO A 236 -28.60 18.64 17.93
CA PRO A 236 -27.56 18.21 16.98
C PRO A 236 -26.50 19.28 16.73
N VAL A 237 -26.84 20.57 16.89
CA VAL A 237 -25.87 21.68 16.75
C VAL A 237 -24.73 21.60 17.77
N ASP A 238 -24.98 21.04 18.95
CA ASP A 238 -23.97 20.86 20.00
C ASP A 238 -23.14 19.59 19.78
N GLY A 239 -23.65 18.65 18.98
CA GLY A 239 -23.14 17.31 18.84
C GLY A 239 -24.14 16.28 19.35
N LEU A 240 -24.54 15.37 18.46
CA LEU A 240 -25.32 14.18 18.79
C LEU A 240 -24.41 12.96 18.63
N ALA A 241 -24.13 12.28 19.74
CA ALA A 241 -23.27 11.10 19.74
C ALA A 241 -24.04 9.82 19.42
N VAL A 242 -23.51 9.05 18.47
CA VAL A 242 -23.95 7.70 18.12
C VAL A 242 -22.81 6.73 18.45
N VAL A 243 -23.14 5.68 19.18
CA VAL A 243 -22.20 4.66 19.64
C VAL A 243 -22.63 3.29 19.14
N GLY A 244 -21.68 2.41 18.94
CA GLY A 244 -21.96 1.03 18.56
C GLY A 244 -20.69 0.23 18.34
N ARG A 245 -20.86 -0.94 17.74
CA ARG A 245 -19.77 -1.80 17.31
C ARG A 245 -19.87 -2.15 15.82
N VAL A 246 -18.75 -2.41 15.18
CA VAL A 246 -18.61 -2.97 13.84
C VAL A 246 -17.82 -4.26 13.95
N ALA A 247 -18.47 -5.37 13.62
CA ALA A 247 -17.86 -6.70 13.67
C ALA A 247 -18.38 -7.58 12.51
N SER A 248 -17.66 -8.65 12.20
CA SER A 248 -18.18 -9.70 11.32
C SER A 248 -19.25 -10.55 12.03
N LYS A 249 -19.91 -11.47 11.29
CA LYS A 249 -20.80 -12.48 11.89
C LYS A 249 -20.15 -13.26 13.05
N ASP A 250 -18.85 -13.53 12.95
CA ASP A 250 -18.08 -14.26 13.96
C ASP A 250 -17.49 -13.37 15.06
N GLY A 251 -17.85 -12.09 15.10
CA GLY A 251 -17.41 -11.16 16.14
C GLY A 251 -15.97 -10.66 15.94
N LEU A 252 -15.39 -10.84 14.75
CA LEU A 252 -14.07 -10.29 14.45
C LEU A 252 -14.18 -8.76 14.40
N PRO A 253 -13.40 -8.02 15.21
CA PRO A 253 -13.49 -6.57 15.26
C PRO A 253 -12.97 -5.98 13.94
N ALA A 254 -13.73 -5.05 13.37
CA ALA A 254 -13.26 -4.28 12.23
C ALA A 254 -12.48 -3.03 12.71
N HIS A 255 -11.56 -2.55 11.87
CA HIS A 255 -10.86 -1.29 12.06
C HIS A 255 -11.12 -0.39 10.87
N GLY A 256 -11.36 0.90 11.11
CA GLY A 256 -11.76 1.82 10.06
C GLY A 256 -12.39 3.09 10.58
N LEU A 257 -13.28 3.66 9.77
CA LEU A 257 -14.06 4.84 10.06
C LEU A 257 -15.54 4.52 9.91
N VAL A 258 -16.39 5.19 10.67
CA VAL A 258 -17.84 5.21 10.46
C VAL A 258 -18.23 6.62 10.08
N ASP A 259 -18.80 6.76 8.90
CA ASP A 259 -19.42 7.98 8.42
C ASP A 259 -20.90 7.96 8.75
N ALA A 260 -21.43 9.09 9.21
CA ALA A 260 -22.85 9.28 9.45
C ALA A 260 -23.41 10.28 8.45
N PHE A 261 -24.51 9.91 7.79
CA PHE A 261 -25.20 10.70 6.79
C PHE A 261 -26.62 11.02 7.21
N LEU A 262 -27.09 12.22 6.83
CA LEU A 262 -28.49 12.61 6.85
C LEU A 262 -28.95 12.81 5.41
N GLY A 263 -29.62 11.80 4.85
CA GLY A 263 -29.84 11.73 3.40
C GLY A 263 -28.49 11.60 2.68
N ALA A 264 -28.12 12.58 1.86
CA ALA A 264 -26.83 12.61 1.16
C ALA A 264 -25.74 13.44 1.87
N GLU A 265 -26.10 14.19 2.92
CA GLU A 265 -25.16 15.07 3.63
C GLU A 265 -24.40 14.29 4.70
N ARG A 266 -23.06 14.33 4.65
CA ARG A 266 -22.22 13.75 5.71
C ARG A 266 -22.22 14.67 6.92
N VAL A 267 -22.77 14.21 8.04
CA VAL A 267 -22.97 14.99 9.26
C VAL A 267 -22.03 14.61 10.39
N GLY A 268 -21.25 13.53 10.25
CA GLY A 268 -20.24 13.13 11.24
C GLY A 268 -19.32 12.01 10.75
N ILE A 269 -18.20 11.86 11.45
CA ILE A 269 -17.22 10.78 11.27
C ILE A 269 -16.68 10.35 12.63
N GLY A 270 -16.49 9.05 12.82
CA GLY A 270 -15.88 8.46 14.01
C GLY A 270 -14.90 7.35 13.65
N ARG A 271 -13.87 7.15 14.49
CA ARG A 271 -12.93 6.02 14.34
C ARG A 271 -13.52 4.75 14.95
N VAL A 272 -13.16 3.61 14.36
CA VAL A 272 -13.46 2.27 14.87
C VAL A 272 -12.21 1.68 15.51
N ASP A 273 -12.19 1.65 16.84
CA ASP A 273 -11.09 1.13 17.65
C ASP A 273 -11.55 -0.16 18.35
N GLY A 274 -10.90 -1.28 18.03
CA GLY A 274 -11.26 -2.60 18.58
C GLY A 274 -12.69 -3.03 18.22
N GLY A 275 -13.21 -2.59 17.07
CA GLY A 275 -14.59 -2.81 16.67
C GLY A 275 -15.59 -1.84 17.31
N SER A 276 -15.23 -0.99 18.27
CA SER A 276 -16.13 0.01 18.85
C SER A 276 -16.00 1.35 18.14
N PHE A 277 -17.10 2.08 17.97
CA PHE A 277 -17.08 3.43 17.40
C PHE A 277 -17.86 4.44 18.25
N HIS A 278 -17.41 5.70 18.17
CA HIS A 278 -18.08 6.88 18.71
C HIS A 278 -18.11 7.94 17.61
N VAL A 279 -19.30 8.24 17.10
CA VAL A 279 -19.50 9.22 16.02
C VAL A 279 -20.29 10.40 16.59
N VAL A 280 -19.69 11.59 16.57
CA VAL A 280 -20.39 12.83 16.92
C VAL A 280 -20.89 13.49 15.64
N THR A 281 -22.20 13.59 15.52
CA THR A 281 -22.87 14.21 14.37
C THR A 281 -23.32 15.63 14.68
N ARG A 282 -23.23 16.52 13.69
CA ARG A 282 -23.71 17.91 13.79
C ARG A 282 -24.51 18.28 12.56
N PHE A 283 -25.75 18.69 12.77
CA PHE A 283 -26.65 19.16 11.72
C PHE A 283 -27.69 20.12 12.29
N ARG A 284 -28.51 20.74 11.44
CA ARG A 284 -29.63 21.60 11.86
C ARG A 284 -30.94 20.85 11.72
N THR A 285 -31.83 21.01 12.69
CA THR A 285 -33.22 20.54 12.61
C THR A 285 -34.15 21.69 13.00
N GLU A 286 -35.27 21.81 12.31
CA GLU A 286 -36.29 22.81 12.59
C GLU A 286 -37.32 22.33 13.63
N LYS A 287 -37.43 21.01 13.81
CA LYS A 287 -38.44 20.39 14.67
C LYS A 287 -37.81 19.31 15.54
N ASP A 288 -38.36 19.17 16.75
CA ASP A 288 -38.12 18.02 17.60
C ASP A 288 -38.68 16.78 16.91
N GLY A 289 -37.99 15.65 16.97
CA GLY A 289 -38.43 14.45 16.29
C GLY A 289 -37.44 13.31 16.33
N ILE A 290 -37.73 12.28 15.53
CA ILE A 290 -36.81 11.18 15.23
C ILE A 290 -36.32 11.39 13.81
N VAL A 291 -35.01 11.33 13.63
CA VAL A 291 -34.34 11.43 12.33
C VAL A 291 -33.55 10.14 12.15
N ASN A 292 -33.55 9.58 10.94
CA ASN A 292 -32.73 8.41 10.62
C ASN A 292 -31.37 8.88 10.10
N LEU A 293 -30.30 8.44 10.77
CA LEU A 293 -28.93 8.63 10.30
C LEU A 293 -28.46 7.36 9.61
N THR A 294 -28.00 7.45 8.37
CA THR A 294 -27.39 6.33 7.66
C THR A 294 -25.92 6.25 8.07
N LEU A 295 -25.52 5.16 8.72
CA LEU A 295 -24.14 4.88 9.06
C LEU A 295 -23.50 4.01 7.98
N ARG A 296 -22.31 4.42 7.52
CA ARG A 296 -21.50 3.70 6.55
C ARG A 296 -20.13 3.41 7.13
N PHE A 297 -19.73 2.14 7.12
CA PHE A 297 -18.39 1.75 7.53
C PHE A 297 -17.39 1.87 6.37
N VAL A 298 -16.21 2.41 6.65
CA VAL A 298 -15.09 2.52 5.71
C VAL A 298 -13.90 1.77 6.33
N PRO A 299 -13.57 0.56 5.84
CA PRO A 299 -12.52 -0.26 6.45
C PRO A 299 -11.13 0.32 6.21
N ALA A 300 -10.25 0.18 7.21
CA ALA A 300 -8.83 0.51 7.09
C ALA A 300 -8.02 -0.58 6.37
N GLY A 301 -8.54 -1.81 6.34
CA GLY A 301 -7.88 -2.98 5.75
C GLY A 301 -8.69 -3.61 4.63
N GLU A 302 -8.02 -4.39 3.77
CA GLU A 302 -8.66 -5.16 2.72
C GLU A 302 -9.51 -6.33 3.29
N GLY A 303 -10.41 -6.87 2.46
CA GLY A 303 -11.23 -8.02 2.84
C GLY A 303 -12.50 -7.68 3.63
N TRP A 304 -12.78 -6.41 3.91
CA TRP A 304 -14.07 -6.02 4.49
C TRP A 304 -15.04 -5.55 3.40
N ARG A 305 -16.22 -6.16 3.37
CA ARG A 305 -17.39 -5.62 2.65
C ARG A 305 -18.14 -4.69 3.58
N THR A 306 -18.58 -3.56 3.06
CA THR A 306 -19.26 -2.52 3.85
C THR A 306 -20.76 -2.73 3.81
N GLN A 307 -21.42 -2.60 4.96
CA GLN A 307 -22.87 -2.51 5.08
C GLN A 307 -23.24 -1.08 5.47
N GLU A 308 -24.42 -0.62 5.04
CA GLU A 308 -25.05 0.61 5.54
C GLU A 308 -26.22 0.24 6.46
N ILE A 309 -26.45 1.03 7.51
CA ILE A 309 -27.58 0.86 8.43
C ILE A 309 -28.18 2.21 8.78
N ASP A 310 -29.51 2.28 8.88
CA ASP A 310 -30.20 3.45 9.39
C ASP A 310 -30.38 3.35 10.90
N VAL A 311 -29.90 4.36 11.63
CA VAL A 311 -30.03 4.47 13.08
C VAL A 311 -30.99 5.61 13.41
N PRO A 312 -32.15 5.32 14.04
CA PRO A 312 -33.08 6.35 14.47
C PRO A 312 -32.49 7.11 15.67
N VAL A 313 -32.36 8.43 15.54
CA VAL A 313 -31.87 9.31 16.60
C VAL A 313 -32.92 10.36 16.94
N ARG A 314 -33.10 10.61 18.24
CA ARG A 314 -34.01 11.62 18.75
C ARG A 314 -33.29 12.97 18.79
N VAL A 315 -33.85 13.94 18.08
CA VAL A 315 -33.31 15.30 17.99
C VAL A 315 -34.21 16.27 18.75
N ARG A 316 -33.57 17.25 19.39
CA ARG A 316 -34.24 18.38 20.04
C ARG A 316 -33.78 19.68 19.39
N THR A 317 -34.71 20.59 19.21
CA THR A 317 -34.42 21.96 18.80
C THR A 317 -33.74 22.71 19.95
N PRO A 318 -32.83 23.65 19.65
CA PRO A 318 -32.27 24.52 20.68
C PRO A 318 -33.40 25.27 21.38
N GLY A 319 -33.52 25.13 22.71
CA GLY A 319 -34.55 25.83 23.47
C GLY A 319 -34.42 27.36 23.32
N PRO A 320 -35.54 28.12 23.36
CA PRO A 320 -35.56 29.57 23.13
C PRO A 320 -34.64 30.35 24.10
N TRP A 321 -34.37 29.79 25.28
CA TRP A 321 -33.46 30.38 26.28
C TRP A 321 -32.02 30.55 25.79
N ARG A 322 -31.54 29.74 24.84
CA ARG A 322 -30.19 29.91 24.28
C ARG A 322 -30.08 31.10 23.33
N ALA A 323 -31.13 31.37 22.56
CA ALA A 323 -31.20 32.58 21.74
C ALA A 323 -31.18 33.82 22.63
N LEU A 324 -31.89 33.77 23.76
CA LEU A 324 -31.88 34.84 24.76
C LEU A 324 -30.49 35.02 25.40
N GLY A 325 -29.83 33.92 25.79
CA GLY A 325 -28.49 33.97 26.39
C GLY A 325 -27.43 34.53 25.44
N ALA A 326 -27.45 34.14 24.16
CA ALA A 326 -26.55 34.68 23.15
C ALA A 326 -26.81 36.17 22.88
N ALA A 327 -28.08 36.60 22.86
CA ALA A 327 -28.45 38.01 22.72
C ALA A 327 -27.95 38.84 23.91
N VAL A 328 -28.11 38.35 25.14
CA VAL A 328 -27.60 39.02 26.35
C VAL A 328 -26.07 39.11 26.34
N ALA A 329 -25.37 38.04 25.94
CA ALA A 329 -23.92 38.06 25.80
C ALA A 329 -23.44 39.05 24.71
N GLY A 330 -24.15 39.10 23.58
CA GLY A 330 -23.89 40.08 22.52
C GLY A 330 -24.07 41.52 22.99
N VAL A 331 -25.16 41.81 23.72
CA VAL A 331 -25.42 43.12 24.33
C VAL A 331 -24.34 43.46 25.36
N ALA A 332 -23.93 42.51 26.21
CA ALA A 332 -22.85 42.72 27.17
C ALA A 332 -21.51 43.02 26.47
N LEU A 333 -21.19 42.33 25.38
CA LEU A 333 -19.97 42.58 24.61
C LEU A 333 -20.00 43.97 23.94
N VAL A 334 -21.13 44.37 23.37
CA VAL A 334 -21.33 45.72 22.81
C VAL A 334 -21.18 46.79 23.89
N LEU A 335 -21.73 46.56 25.09
CA LEU A 335 -21.57 47.46 26.23
C LEU A 335 -20.12 47.54 26.74
N ILE A 336 -19.38 46.43 26.74
CA ILE A 336 -17.95 46.38 27.10
C ILE A 336 -17.13 47.16 26.06
N VAL A 337 -17.37 46.96 24.76
CA VAL A 337 -16.68 47.66 23.66
C VAL A 337 -17.04 49.16 23.64
N ALA A 338 -18.30 49.52 23.92
CA ALA A 338 -18.73 50.91 24.03
C ALA A 338 -18.08 51.61 25.24
N ARG A 339 -17.89 50.88 26.35
CA ARG A 339 -17.25 51.40 27.57
C ARG A 339 -15.72 51.46 27.48
N SER A 340 -15.09 50.74 26.55
CA SER A 340 -13.63 50.69 26.39
C SER A 340 -13.05 51.73 25.42
N ARG A 341 -13.78 52.81 25.07
CA ARG A 341 -13.27 53.95 24.27
C ARG A 341 -12.27 54.84 25.05
N ARG A 342 -11.21 54.25 25.58
CA ARG A 342 -9.99 54.98 25.97
C ARG A 342 -8.97 54.84 24.82
N PRO A 343 -8.24 55.90 24.46
CA PRO A 343 -7.22 55.83 23.44
C PRO A 343 -6.23 54.71 23.78
N PRO A 344 -5.89 53.82 22.83
CA PRO A 344 -4.98 52.73 23.11
C PRO A 344 -3.64 53.33 23.51
N ARG A 345 -3.25 53.10 24.77
CA ARG A 345 -1.85 53.22 25.18
C ARG A 345 -1.08 52.31 24.24
N THR A 346 -0.13 52.89 23.51
CA THR A 346 0.95 52.19 22.82
C THR A 346 1.67 51.35 23.87
N VAL A 347 1.17 50.13 24.08
CA VAL A 347 1.95 49.07 24.68
C VAL A 347 3.06 48.88 23.66
N ALA A 348 4.27 49.32 24.03
CA ALA A 348 5.48 49.03 23.30
C ALA A 348 5.36 47.60 22.81
N ALA A 349 5.42 47.44 21.48
CA ALA A 349 5.47 46.15 20.82
C ALA A 349 6.64 45.42 21.46
N ARG A 350 6.32 44.63 22.50
CA ARG A 350 7.23 43.70 23.11
C ARG A 350 7.54 42.79 21.95
N ASP A 351 8.77 42.86 21.46
CA ASP A 351 9.26 42.03 20.38
C ASP A 351 8.76 40.61 20.62
N THR A 352 7.66 40.24 19.97
CA THR A 352 7.46 38.89 19.45
C THR A 352 8.50 38.77 18.36
N ALA A 353 9.77 38.79 18.77
CA ALA A 353 10.87 38.23 18.03
C ALA A 353 10.33 36.90 17.54
N ALA A 354 10.17 36.82 16.22
CA ALA A 354 9.60 35.70 15.51
C ALA A 354 10.02 34.42 16.27
N GLU A 355 9.07 33.85 17.02
CA GLU A 355 9.33 32.64 17.81
C GLU A 355 9.69 31.63 16.74
N GLY A 356 11.00 31.44 16.58
CA GLY A 356 11.57 30.71 15.47
C GLY A 356 10.89 29.36 15.42
N ASP A 357 10.63 28.91 14.21
CA ASP A 357 10.03 27.63 13.91
C ASP A 357 11.05 26.51 14.23
N GLU A 358 11.45 26.46 15.50
CA GLU A 358 12.58 25.73 16.02
C GLU A 358 12.15 24.27 16.16
N VAL A 359 12.81 23.41 15.38
CA VAL A 359 12.52 21.99 15.31
C VAL A 359 12.75 21.30 16.66
N VAL A 360 13.65 21.86 17.48
CA VAL A 360 14.06 21.31 18.77
C VAL A 360 14.12 22.42 19.81
N ARG A 361 13.29 22.34 20.85
CA ARG A 361 13.31 23.25 21.99
C ARG A 361 13.76 22.51 23.24
N VAL A 362 14.86 22.95 23.83
CA VAL A 362 15.39 22.36 25.07
C VAL A 362 14.83 23.13 26.26
N SER A 363 13.83 22.56 26.95
CA SER A 363 13.16 23.19 28.09
C SER A 363 14.02 23.15 29.36
N LYS A 364 14.77 22.06 29.56
CA LYS A 364 15.61 21.86 30.75
C LYS A 364 16.88 21.11 30.41
N ARG A 365 18.04 21.74 30.63
CA ARG A 365 19.37 21.12 30.43
C ARG A 365 19.75 20.21 31.60
N ALA A 366 20.47 19.14 31.33
CA ALA A 366 21.02 18.24 32.36
C ALA A 366 22.39 17.71 31.94
N ARG A 367 23.32 17.56 32.88
CA ARG A 367 24.73 17.25 32.56
C ARG A 367 24.94 15.83 32.01
N ALA A 368 24.16 14.86 32.48
CA ALA A 368 24.25 13.45 32.10
C ALA A 368 22.91 12.71 32.36
N PRO A 369 21.81 13.09 31.68
CA PRO A 369 20.50 12.49 31.93
C PRO A 369 20.49 11.02 31.48
N LYS A 370 19.92 10.15 32.32
CA LYS A 370 19.50 8.78 31.94
C LYS A 370 18.00 8.70 31.65
N ASN A 371 17.25 9.73 32.02
CA ASN A 371 15.82 9.85 31.76
C ASN A 371 15.58 11.20 31.10
N ILE A 372 14.89 11.19 29.96
CA ILE A 372 14.55 12.40 29.20
C ILE A 372 13.04 12.41 29.00
N GLU A 373 12.37 13.48 29.40
CA GLU A 373 10.97 13.70 29.06
C GLU A 373 10.90 14.39 27.70
N ILE A 374 10.27 13.74 26.73
CA ILE A 374 10.15 14.20 25.35
C ILE A 374 8.69 14.53 25.08
N THR A 375 8.41 15.74 24.61
CA THR A 375 7.09 16.14 24.09
C THR A 375 7.20 16.33 22.58
N ILE A 376 6.36 15.65 21.81
CA ILE A 376 6.37 15.73 20.35
C ILE A 376 5.08 16.39 19.88
N ARG A 377 5.23 17.45 19.09
CA ARG A 377 4.12 18.23 18.54
C ARG A 377 4.22 18.40 17.03
N ASP A 378 3.08 18.65 16.43
CA ASP A 378 2.97 19.14 15.07
C ASP A 378 3.56 20.55 14.99
N ARG A 379 4.52 20.75 14.09
CA ARG A 379 5.23 22.03 13.92
C ARG A 379 4.28 23.19 13.63
N ARG A 380 3.29 22.99 12.75
CA ARG A 380 2.40 24.06 12.28
C ARG A 380 1.19 24.23 13.19
N ARG A 381 0.63 23.11 13.67
CA ARG A 381 -0.62 23.12 14.45
C ARG A 381 -0.40 23.15 15.97
N ARG A 382 0.83 22.92 16.43
CA ARG A 382 1.22 22.77 17.86
C ARG A 382 0.40 21.71 18.62
N SER A 383 -0.27 20.81 17.91
CA SER A 383 -1.04 19.70 18.47
C SER A 383 -0.12 18.54 18.86
N PRO A 384 -0.39 17.80 19.95
CA PRO A 384 0.41 16.64 20.32
C PRO A 384 0.36 15.54 19.25
N ILE A 385 1.48 14.84 19.04
CA ILE A 385 1.57 13.69 18.12
C ILE A 385 1.56 12.41 18.93
N VAL A 386 0.46 11.66 18.85
CA VAL A 386 0.25 10.39 19.55
C VAL A 386 0.95 9.25 18.80
N ASN A 387 1.48 8.25 19.53
CA ASN A 387 2.13 7.06 18.97
C ASN A 387 3.35 7.33 18.06
N ALA A 388 4.02 8.47 18.21
CA ALA A 388 5.30 8.73 17.56
C ALA A 388 6.36 7.83 18.19
N LYS A 389 7.05 7.04 17.36
CA LYS A 389 8.11 6.13 17.81
C LYS A 389 9.43 6.89 17.91
N VAL A 390 10.02 6.86 19.09
CA VAL A 390 11.29 7.53 19.40
C VAL A 390 12.34 6.48 19.70
N ARG A 391 13.53 6.61 19.10
CA ARG A 391 14.69 5.75 19.33
C ARG A 391 15.92 6.62 19.53
N ALA A 392 16.62 6.40 20.64
CA ALA A 392 17.95 6.96 20.87
C ALA A 392 19.01 5.90 20.60
N SER A 393 20.09 6.30 19.93
CA SER A 393 21.17 5.39 19.55
C SER A 393 22.51 6.09 19.53
N ARG A 394 23.58 5.34 19.82
CA ARG A 394 24.96 5.79 19.71
C ARG A 394 25.59 5.21 18.44
N PRO A 395 25.97 6.05 17.47
CA PRO A 395 26.76 5.59 16.33
C PRO A 395 28.11 5.06 16.81
N ALA A 396 28.49 3.86 16.37
CA ALA A 396 29.84 3.31 16.49
C ALA A 396 30.39 3.01 15.09
N ALA A 397 31.70 2.80 14.97
CA ALA A 397 32.36 2.64 13.67
C ALA A 397 31.78 1.52 12.80
N THR A 398 31.26 0.45 13.41
CA THR A 398 30.73 -0.73 12.71
C THR A 398 29.28 -1.07 13.09
N SER A 399 28.67 -0.36 14.03
CA SER A 399 27.34 -0.69 14.55
C SER A 399 26.61 0.52 15.13
N VAL A 400 25.29 0.40 15.30
CA VAL A 400 24.47 1.40 16.00
C VAL A 400 24.01 0.80 17.33
N GLU A 401 24.56 1.29 18.44
CA GLU A 401 24.22 0.82 19.79
C GLU A 401 22.88 1.46 20.24
N PRO A 402 21.82 0.69 20.55
CA PRO A 402 20.56 1.24 21.02
C PRO A 402 20.70 1.73 22.47
N LEU A 403 20.40 3.01 22.71
CA LEU A 403 20.41 3.60 24.06
C LEU A 403 19.04 3.50 24.72
N GLY A 404 17.95 3.53 23.95
CA GLY A 404 16.58 3.42 24.47
C GLY A 404 15.55 3.73 23.40
N GLY A 405 14.27 3.49 23.69
CA GLY A 405 13.18 3.85 22.79
C GLY A 405 11.81 3.71 23.44
N GLY A 406 10.79 4.25 22.77
CA GLY A 406 9.40 4.20 23.21
C GLY A 406 8.45 4.86 22.21
N SER A 407 7.19 5.00 22.59
CA SER A 407 6.16 5.68 21.81
C SER A 407 5.50 6.76 22.65
N THR A 408 5.10 7.87 22.03
CA THR A 408 4.37 8.94 22.72
C THR A 408 2.94 8.54 23.11
N ASP A 409 2.48 9.05 24.24
CA ASP A 409 1.11 8.91 24.75
C ASP A 409 0.09 9.82 24.02
N ASP A 410 -1.13 9.87 24.54
CA ASP A 410 -2.25 10.70 24.05
C ASP A 410 -1.97 12.21 24.11
N ARG A 411 -1.02 12.62 24.95
CA ARG A 411 -0.54 14.01 25.09
C ARG A 411 0.73 14.27 24.30
N GLY A 412 1.18 13.32 23.47
CA GLY A 412 2.41 13.42 22.70
C GLY A 412 3.66 13.37 23.57
N ARG A 413 3.58 12.86 24.80
CA ARG A 413 4.70 12.78 25.74
C ARG A 413 5.28 11.37 25.80
N LEU A 414 6.58 11.30 26.04
CA LEU A 414 7.31 10.05 26.27
C LEU A 414 8.38 10.29 27.33
N ARG A 415 8.46 9.40 28.32
CA ARG A 415 9.61 9.31 29.22
C ARG A 415 10.61 8.31 28.66
N LEU A 416 11.68 8.79 28.04
CA LEU A 416 12.72 7.98 27.45
C LEU A 416 13.77 7.60 28.50
N ALA A 417 13.80 6.33 28.89
CA ALA A 417 14.84 5.76 29.75
C ALA A 417 16.01 5.26 28.89
N LEU A 418 17.22 5.70 29.20
CA LEU A 418 18.45 5.36 28.50
C LEU A 418 19.29 4.35 29.30
N THR A 419 19.86 3.37 28.61
CA THR A 419 20.77 2.36 29.18
C THR A 419 22.11 2.97 29.60
N ALA A 420 22.54 4.05 28.93
CA ALA A 420 23.74 4.81 29.25
C ALA A 420 23.48 6.33 29.22
N PRO A 421 24.27 7.16 29.94
CA PRO A 421 24.16 8.61 29.86
C PRO A 421 24.44 9.14 28.44
N VAL A 422 23.77 10.25 28.09
CA VAL A 422 23.93 10.95 26.79
C VAL A 422 25.36 11.46 26.60
N ARG A 423 25.93 11.21 25.42
CA ARG A 423 27.23 11.69 24.94
C ARG A 423 27.06 12.53 23.67
N ALA A 424 28.08 13.33 23.34
CA ALA A 424 28.12 14.04 22.07
C ALA A 424 28.15 13.01 20.91
N GLY A 425 27.40 13.27 19.85
CA GLY A 425 27.22 12.37 18.72
C GLY A 425 26.15 11.30 18.90
N ASP A 426 25.54 11.16 20.09
CA ASP A 426 24.35 10.30 20.24
C ASP A 426 23.21 10.87 19.38
N GLN A 427 22.44 10.00 18.73
CA GLN A 427 21.37 10.39 17.81
C GLN A 427 20.00 10.04 18.38
N LEU A 428 19.01 10.90 18.06
CA LEU A 428 17.60 10.69 18.33
C LEU A 428 16.85 10.63 17.00
N LEU A 429 16.15 9.52 16.76
CA LEU A 429 15.29 9.32 15.61
C LEU A 429 13.83 9.24 16.06
N VAL A 430 13.00 10.11 15.52
CA VAL A 430 11.55 10.11 15.72
C VAL A 430 10.86 9.77 14.41
N THR A 431 9.97 8.80 14.45
CA THR A 431 9.22 8.32 13.27
C THR A 431 7.72 8.26 13.56
N HIS A 432 6.92 8.67 12.57
CA HIS A 432 5.47 8.54 12.61
C HIS A 432 4.93 8.42 11.16
N PRO A 433 3.88 7.61 10.89
CA PRO A 433 3.37 7.40 9.53
C PRO A 433 2.92 8.67 8.79
N ALA A 434 2.37 9.67 9.49
CA ALA A 434 1.90 10.93 8.91
C ALA A 434 2.90 12.12 8.92
N PHE A 435 4.06 11.99 9.60
CA PHE A 435 5.05 13.06 9.75
C PHE A 435 6.44 12.65 9.26
N LEU A 436 7.16 13.59 8.64
CA LEU A 436 8.53 13.36 8.20
C LEU A 436 9.41 12.83 9.35
N PRO A 437 10.27 11.83 9.10
CA PRO A 437 11.17 11.34 10.13
C PRO A 437 12.09 12.48 10.59
N LEU A 438 12.24 12.63 11.90
CA LEU A 438 13.11 13.64 12.50
C LEU A 438 14.33 12.94 13.10
N ALA A 439 15.50 13.19 12.52
CA ALA A 439 16.79 12.71 13.01
C ALA A 439 17.62 13.90 13.49
N ILE A 440 18.00 13.91 14.77
CA ILE A 440 18.79 14.98 15.38
C ILE A 440 19.87 14.39 16.28
N GLU A 441 20.92 15.17 16.57
CA GLU A 441 21.80 14.85 17.68
C GLU A 441 21.05 15.01 19.00
N LEU A 442 21.17 14.05 19.91
CA LEU A 442 20.48 14.01 21.19
C LEU A 442 21.11 15.04 22.15
N PRO A 443 20.43 16.17 22.46
CA PRO A 443 21.01 17.16 23.34
C PRO A 443 21.07 16.65 24.79
N LYS A 444 22.01 17.20 25.57
CA LYS A 444 22.12 16.97 27.02
C LYS A 444 20.99 17.69 27.78
N ALA A 445 19.77 17.17 27.64
CA ALA A 445 18.53 17.73 28.17
C ALA A 445 17.78 16.72 29.04
N ALA A 446 17.19 17.20 30.15
CA ALA A 446 16.21 16.43 30.92
C ALA A 446 14.80 16.53 30.30
N GLU A 447 14.50 17.64 29.63
CA GLU A 447 13.20 17.87 28.98
C GLU A 447 13.43 18.43 27.56
N LEU A 448 12.79 17.81 26.58
CA LEU A 448 12.94 18.10 25.16
C LEU A 448 11.56 18.25 24.52
N GLU A 449 11.36 19.31 23.76
CA GLU A 449 10.19 19.47 22.89
C GLU A 449 10.63 19.41 21.43
N LEU A 450 9.95 18.56 20.66
CA LEU A 450 10.26 18.29 19.25
C LEU A 450 9.07 18.65 18.38
N ALA A 451 9.32 19.43 17.34
CA ALA A 451 8.33 19.81 16.35
C ALA A 451 8.52 19.00 15.06
N MET A 452 7.56 18.15 14.70
CA MET A 452 7.59 17.38 13.45
C MET A 452 6.69 18.02 12.38
N THR A 453 7.14 18.01 11.13
CA THR A 453 6.37 18.48 9.97
C THR A 453 5.52 17.34 9.41
N ARG A 454 4.22 17.57 9.18
CA ARG A 454 3.36 16.61 8.47
C ARG A 454 3.88 16.42 7.06
N ARG A 455 3.85 15.18 6.54
CA ARG A 455 4.22 14.91 5.14
C ARG A 455 3.44 15.77 4.16
N ARG A 456 2.16 15.95 4.45
CA ARG A 456 1.24 16.80 3.69
C ARG A 456 1.70 18.26 3.62
N ASP A 457 2.09 18.84 4.75
CA ASP A 457 2.57 20.22 4.80
C ASP A 457 3.92 20.34 4.08
N ALA A 458 4.79 19.33 4.21
CA ALA A 458 6.09 19.32 3.54
C ALA A 458 5.98 19.32 1.99
N VAL A 459 5.08 18.51 1.40
CA VAL A 459 4.90 18.51 -0.06
C VAL A 459 4.26 19.79 -0.58
N LEU A 460 3.37 20.41 0.21
CA LEU A 460 2.81 21.73 -0.08
C LEU A 460 3.89 22.80 -0.05
N ASP A 461 4.69 22.85 1.02
CA ASP A 461 5.75 23.83 1.18
C ASP A 461 6.81 23.69 0.06
N ALA A 462 7.14 22.46 -0.35
CA ALA A 462 8.02 22.19 -1.48
C ALA A 462 7.46 22.74 -2.81
N LEU A 463 6.17 22.53 -3.10
CA LEU A 463 5.53 23.06 -4.30
C LEU A 463 5.49 24.59 -4.29
N VAL A 464 5.15 25.19 -3.15
CA VAL A 464 5.12 26.66 -2.98
C VAL A 464 6.52 27.26 -3.13
N GLN A 465 7.53 26.62 -2.56
CA GLN A 465 8.92 27.06 -2.67
C GLN A 465 9.39 27.00 -4.13
N TRP A 466 9.13 25.90 -4.83
CA TRP A 466 9.43 25.77 -6.25
C TRP A 466 8.72 26.84 -7.09
N ALA A 467 7.43 27.07 -6.85
CA ALA A 467 6.69 28.09 -7.58
C ALA A 467 7.31 29.48 -7.37
N ARG A 468 7.72 29.81 -6.14
CA ARG A 468 8.37 31.09 -5.83
C ARG A 468 9.76 31.24 -6.47
N SER A 469 10.50 30.15 -6.66
CA SER A 469 11.78 30.20 -7.39
C SER A 469 11.59 30.29 -8.89
N THR A 470 10.51 29.73 -9.43
CA THR A 470 10.27 29.61 -10.87
C THR A 470 9.54 30.84 -11.44
N PHE A 471 8.55 31.37 -10.72
CA PHE A 471 7.70 32.45 -11.23
C PHE A 471 7.98 33.79 -10.54
N ARG A 472 7.97 34.87 -11.32
CA ARG A 472 8.17 36.24 -10.79
C ARG A 472 6.99 36.73 -9.94
N ARG A 473 5.78 36.21 -10.17
CA ARG A 473 4.54 36.66 -9.52
C ARG A 473 3.75 35.45 -9.04
N VAL A 474 3.96 35.05 -7.79
CA VAL A 474 3.17 34.03 -7.11
C VAL A 474 2.41 34.71 -5.97
N PRO A 475 1.10 34.44 -5.79
CA PRO A 475 0.37 34.90 -4.60
C PRO A 475 1.12 34.52 -3.31
N PRO A 476 0.95 35.27 -2.20
CA PRO A 476 1.64 34.96 -0.94
C PRO A 476 1.36 33.55 -0.41
N GLN A 477 0.16 33.02 -0.67
CA GLN A 477 -0.28 31.68 -0.28
C GLN A 477 -0.97 31.00 -1.47
N PRO A 478 -0.20 30.54 -2.47
CA PRO A 478 -0.78 29.96 -3.68
C PRO A 478 -1.31 28.55 -3.37
N THR A 479 -2.48 28.23 -3.91
CA THR A 479 -2.99 26.85 -3.89
C THR A 479 -2.31 26.03 -5.00
N PRO A 480 -2.23 24.68 -4.88
CA PRO A 480 -1.71 23.83 -5.95
C PRO A 480 -2.40 24.05 -7.31
N ALA A 481 -3.73 24.22 -7.32
CA ALA A 481 -4.49 24.53 -8.54
C ALA A 481 -4.05 25.86 -9.18
N GLN A 482 -3.83 26.91 -8.38
CA GLN A 482 -3.29 28.18 -8.90
C GLN A 482 -1.87 28.05 -9.45
N ILE A 483 -1.03 27.20 -8.83
CA ILE A 483 0.32 26.93 -9.34
C ILE A 483 0.25 26.18 -10.68
N ALA A 484 -0.67 25.23 -10.83
CA ALA A 484 -0.93 24.57 -12.10
C ALA A 484 -1.41 25.56 -13.18
N GLU A 485 -2.34 26.45 -12.87
CA GLU A 485 -2.84 27.47 -13.81
C GLU A 485 -1.74 28.45 -14.24
N VAL A 486 -0.91 28.91 -13.30
CA VAL A 486 0.24 29.77 -13.60
C VAL A 486 1.27 29.02 -14.45
N SER A 487 1.49 27.72 -14.18
CA SER A 487 2.38 26.87 -14.97
C SER A 487 1.88 26.71 -16.42
N ASP A 488 0.58 26.56 -16.62
CA ASP A 488 -0.03 26.44 -17.95
C ASP A 488 0.14 27.71 -18.79
N ARG A 489 0.07 28.88 -18.14
CA ARG A 489 0.22 30.18 -18.81
C ARG A 489 1.67 30.54 -19.09
N ASP A 490 2.56 30.33 -18.12
CA ASP A 490 3.87 30.97 -18.09
C ASP A 490 5.04 30.02 -18.44
N LEU A 491 4.83 28.69 -18.52
CA LEU A 491 5.89 27.72 -18.86
C LEU A 491 5.79 27.18 -20.29
N ASP A 492 6.94 26.82 -20.84
CA ASP A 492 7.07 26.09 -22.11
C ASP A 492 6.37 24.72 -22.04
N PRO A 493 5.86 24.20 -23.18
CA PRO A 493 5.08 22.96 -23.20
C PRO A 493 5.78 21.73 -22.57
N HIS A 494 7.12 21.64 -22.68
CA HIS A 494 7.88 20.50 -22.15
C HIS A 494 8.04 20.53 -20.61
N VAL A 495 7.96 21.71 -19.98
CA VAL A 495 8.01 21.87 -18.51
C VAL A 495 6.60 21.88 -17.91
N ARG A 496 5.63 22.37 -18.68
CA ARG A 496 4.22 22.51 -18.28
C ARG A 496 3.61 21.21 -17.78
N GLU A 497 3.70 20.13 -18.56
CA GLU A 497 3.06 18.85 -18.21
C GLU A 497 3.61 18.21 -16.93
N PRO A 498 4.94 18.12 -16.71
CA PRO A 498 5.51 17.70 -15.43
C PRO A 498 5.05 18.57 -14.24
N ALA A 499 5.07 19.90 -14.39
CA ALA A 499 4.67 20.84 -13.34
C ALA A 499 3.18 20.68 -12.97
N ARG A 500 2.30 20.58 -13.97
CA ARG A 500 0.86 20.37 -13.79
C ARG A 500 0.57 19.02 -13.14
N THR A 501 1.27 17.97 -13.57
CA THR A 501 1.14 16.62 -13.00
C THR A 501 1.56 16.60 -11.53
N TRP A 502 2.67 17.26 -11.20
CA TRP A 502 3.14 17.39 -9.82
C TRP A 502 2.16 18.20 -8.96
N ALA A 503 1.73 19.38 -9.41
CA ALA A 503 0.77 20.22 -8.69
C ALA A 503 -0.55 19.48 -8.41
N GLY A 504 -1.09 18.75 -9.39
CA GLY A 504 -2.29 17.93 -9.21
C GLY A 504 -2.09 16.75 -8.25
N ALA A 505 -0.89 16.16 -8.19
CA ALA A 505 -0.57 15.12 -7.21
C ALA A 505 -0.49 15.71 -5.79
N VAL A 506 0.15 16.87 -5.62
CA VAL A 506 0.18 17.60 -4.35
C VAL A 506 -1.22 18.00 -3.91
N GLU A 507 -2.09 18.45 -4.83
CA GLU A 507 -3.48 18.81 -4.51
C GLU A 507 -4.26 17.63 -3.93
N ARG A 508 -4.21 16.46 -4.60
CA ARG A 508 -4.86 15.24 -4.11
C ARG A 508 -4.30 14.80 -2.75
N ALA A 509 -2.99 14.94 -2.54
CA ALA A 509 -2.35 14.61 -1.27
C ALA A 509 -2.67 15.60 -0.14
N ALA A 510 -2.79 16.89 -0.48
CA ALA A 510 -3.04 18.00 0.44
C ALA A 510 -4.49 18.08 0.90
N PHE A 511 -5.43 17.89 -0.02
CA PHE A 511 -6.86 18.09 0.21
C PHE A 511 -7.66 16.79 0.19
N GLY A 512 -7.04 15.65 -0.14
CA GLY A 512 -7.67 14.34 -0.05
C GLY A 512 -7.96 13.90 1.39
N GLU A 513 -8.85 12.92 1.52
CA GLU A 513 -9.28 12.40 2.83
C GLU A 513 -8.22 11.53 3.53
N ARG A 514 -7.30 10.93 2.78
CA ARG A 514 -6.26 10.04 3.33
C ARG A 514 -5.04 10.82 3.78
N ASP A 515 -4.48 10.45 4.94
CA ASP A 515 -3.16 10.92 5.35
C ASP A 515 -2.10 10.48 4.33
N LEU A 516 -1.13 11.34 4.07
CA LEU A 516 -0.06 11.08 3.12
C LEU A 516 0.97 10.13 3.76
N ASP A 517 1.12 8.93 3.19
CA ASP A 517 2.13 7.95 3.61
C ASP A 517 3.49 8.20 2.93
N GLU A 518 4.51 7.42 3.33
CA GLU A 518 5.88 7.53 2.81
C GLU A 518 6.00 7.14 1.33
N ARG A 519 5.14 6.24 0.85
CA ARG A 519 5.20 5.77 -0.55
C ARG A 519 4.68 6.86 -1.48
N GLU A 520 3.55 7.46 -1.14
CA GLU A 520 2.94 8.53 -1.94
C GLU A 520 3.75 9.82 -1.84
N GLN A 521 4.35 10.12 -0.67
CA GLN A 521 5.33 11.21 -0.56
C GLN A 521 6.49 11.04 -1.57
N ARG A 522 7.15 9.86 -1.60
CA ARG A 522 8.25 9.58 -2.53
C ARG A 522 7.84 9.69 -4.00
N ARG A 523 6.61 9.27 -4.32
CA ARG A 523 6.04 9.45 -5.65
C ARG A 523 5.94 10.93 -6.02
N ILE A 524 5.42 11.76 -5.12
CA ILE A 524 5.29 13.21 -5.32
C ILE A 524 6.67 13.87 -5.45
N GLU A 525 7.66 13.45 -4.66
CA GLU A 525 9.04 13.94 -4.76
C GLU A 525 9.69 13.57 -6.09
N THR A 526 9.39 12.39 -6.64
CA THR A 526 9.87 11.98 -7.98
C THR A 526 9.28 12.89 -9.06
N LEU A 527 7.99 13.24 -8.95
CA LEU A 527 7.34 14.20 -9.85
C LEU A 527 7.95 15.61 -9.72
N ALA A 528 8.29 16.03 -8.50
CA ALA A 528 9.00 17.28 -8.24
C ALA A 528 10.39 17.31 -8.91
N GLY A 529 11.12 16.19 -8.84
CA GLY A 529 12.37 15.99 -9.57
C GLY A 529 12.19 16.13 -11.07
N SER A 530 11.22 15.42 -11.66
CA SER A 530 10.92 15.53 -13.10
C SER A 530 10.55 16.94 -13.56
N ALA A 531 9.79 17.69 -12.75
CA ALA A 531 9.46 19.08 -13.05
C ALA A 531 10.69 20.01 -12.98
N SER A 532 11.59 19.77 -12.01
CA SER A 532 12.84 20.52 -11.87
C SER A 532 13.84 20.20 -12.98
N ASP A 533 13.96 18.93 -13.36
CA ASP A 533 14.81 18.47 -14.46
C ASP A 533 14.33 19.02 -15.80
N ALA A 534 13.00 19.04 -16.03
CA ALA A 534 12.43 19.65 -17.23
C ALA A 534 12.72 21.15 -17.32
N LEU A 535 12.70 21.87 -16.18
CA LEU A 535 13.04 23.30 -16.12
C LEU A 535 14.53 23.56 -16.37
N ALA A 536 15.41 22.62 -15.97
CA ALA A 536 16.85 22.72 -16.18
C ALA A 536 17.29 22.26 -17.58
N ALA A 537 16.47 21.48 -18.28
CA ALA A 537 16.76 21.00 -19.62
C ALA A 537 16.78 22.16 -20.64
N PRO A 538 17.71 22.15 -21.61
CA PRO A 538 17.64 23.11 -22.72
C PRO A 538 16.34 22.87 -23.51
N PRO A 539 15.76 23.93 -24.10
CA PRO A 539 14.58 23.78 -24.93
C PRO A 539 14.87 22.80 -26.08
N PRO A 540 13.90 21.93 -26.46
CA PRO A 540 14.11 20.99 -27.54
C PRO A 540 14.51 21.75 -28.82
N PRO A 541 15.43 21.20 -29.64
CA PRO A 541 15.81 21.84 -30.89
C PRO A 541 14.55 22.04 -31.75
N PRO A 542 14.46 23.15 -32.50
CA PRO A 542 13.33 23.39 -33.38
C PRO A 542 13.18 22.19 -34.34
N PRO A 543 11.94 21.78 -34.67
CA PRO A 543 11.72 20.70 -35.61
C PRO A 543 12.45 21.01 -36.92
N PRO A 544 13.06 20.01 -37.59
CA PRO A 544 13.70 20.24 -38.88
C PRO A 544 12.68 20.85 -39.85
N PRO A 545 13.11 21.77 -40.74
CA PRO A 545 12.22 22.35 -41.72
C PRO A 545 11.52 21.22 -42.50
N PRO A 546 10.22 21.35 -42.78
CA PRO A 546 9.50 20.32 -43.54
C PRO A 546 10.23 20.07 -44.86
N PRO A 547 10.34 18.80 -45.31
CA PRO A 547 10.95 18.51 -46.60
C PRO A 547 10.19 19.28 -47.70
N PRO A 548 10.90 19.76 -48.73
CA PRO A 548 10.24 20.44 -49.85
C PRO A 548 9.14 19.54 -50.43
N PRO A 549 7.99 20.11 -50.83
CA PRO A 549 6.91 19.33 -51.42
C PRO A 549 7.44 18.54 -52.62
N PRO A 550 7.01 17.27 -52.79
CA PRO A 550 7.43 16.48 -53.94
C PRO A 550 7.02 17.20 -55.24
N PRO A 551 7.85 17.13 -56.30
CA PRO A 551 7.49 17.69 -57.59
C PRO A 551 6.16 17.09 -58.09
N PRO A 552 5.33 17.88 -58.79
CA PRO A 552 4.07 17.37 -59.34
C PRO A 552 4.33 16.17 -60.26
N PRO A 553 3.47 15.14 -60.24
CA PRO A 553 3.63 13.98 -61.11
C PRO A 553 3.60 14.42 -62.59
N PRO A 554 4.41 13.79 -63.46
CA PRO A 554 4.38 14.07 -64.89
C PRO A 554 2.98 13.77 -65.46
N PRO A 555 2.53 14.54 -66.46
CA PRO A 555 1.24 14.30 -67.10
C PRO A 555 1.19 12.88 -67.70
N PRO A 556 0.03 12.20 -67.62
CA PRO A 556 -0.11 10.85 -68.16
C PRO A 556 0.14 10.84 -69.69
N PRO A 557 0.80 9.80 -70.22
CA PRO A 557 1.00 9.65 -71.65
C PRO A 557 -0.35 9.49 -72.37
N PRO A 558 -0.48 10.01 -73.60
CA PRO A 558 -1.70 9.87 -74.40
C PRO A 558 -2.01 8.38 -74.67
N PRO A 559 -3.29 7.99 -74.69
CA PRO A 559 -3.69 6.61 -74.92
C PRO A 559 -3.33 6.13 -76.33
N PRO A 560 -2.86 4.87 -76.48
CA PRO A 560 -2.57 4.29 -77.78
C PRO A 560 -3.84 4.07 -78.62
N PRO A 561 -3.78 4.22 -79.96
CA PRO A 561 -4.91 3.99 -80.85
C PRO A 561 -5.38 2.52 -80.80
N ALA A 562 -6.69 2.33 -80.67
CA ALA A 562 -7.33 1.01 -80.57
C ALA A 562 -7.11 0.20 -81.86
N ALA A 563 -6.37 -0.91 -81.75
CA ALA A 563 -6.15 -1.85 -82.84
C ALA A 563 -7.28 -2.89 -82.89
N GLY A 564 -8.04 -2.84 -83.99
CA GLY A 564 -8.62 -3.93 -84.77
C GLY A 564 -9.20 -5.17 -84.07
N ASN A 565 -10.53 -5.24 -84.01
CA ASN A 565 -11.27 -6.50 -83.96
C ASN A 565 -11.34 -7.11 -85.38
N ALA A 566 -10.45 -8.06 -85.69
CA ALA A 566 -10.61 -8.97 -86.80
C ALA A 566 -11.27 -10.26 -86.29
N LYS A 567 -12.50 -10.46 -86.72
CA LYS A 567 -13.44 -11.49 -86.29
C LYS A 567 -13.11 -12.81 -87.00
N ASP A 568 -12.96 -13.86 -86.21
CA ASP A 568 -12.88 -15.26 -86.61
C ASP A 568 -13.99 -15.65 -87.60
N GLY A 569 -13.59 -16.28 -88.70
CA GLY A 569 -14.46 -16.97 -89.64
C GLY A 569 -14.01 -18.42 -89.79
N GLY A 570 -14.89 -19.35 -89.43
CA GLY A 570 -15.20 -20.61 -90.12
C GLY A 570 -14.07 -21.60 -90.42
N SER A 571 -14.19 -22.82 -89.92
CA SER A 571 -15.02 -23.85 -90.60
C SER A 571 -14.74 -25.23 -90.02
N GLY A 572 -15.83 -25.87 -89.57
CA GLY A 572 -16.15 -27.21 -90.04
C GLY A 572 -16.99 -27.11 -91.30
#